data_AF-A0A498H429-F1
#
_entry.id   AF-A0A498H429-F1
#
_cell.length_a   1.000
_cell.length_b   1.000
_cell.length_c   1.000
_cell.angle_alpha   90.00
_cell.angle_beta   90.00
_cell.angle_gamma   90.00
#
_symmetry.space_group_name_H-M   'P 1'
#
loop_
_entity.id
_entity.type
_entity.pdbx_description
1 polymer ?
#
loop_
_entity_poly.entity_id
_entity_poly.type
_entity_poly.pdbx_seq_one_letter_code
_entity_poly.pdbx_strand_id
1 'polypeptide(L)'
;MKQTVENLSKAFVGESQARNRYTIYSKIAKKEGFEQIADLFLLTAENEREHAKWSFRLINELKEESGESFDDIAIQADVPTDYGTTAENLKAAINGEDYETT
;
A
#
# COMPACT_ATOMS: atom_id res chain seq x y z
N MET A 1 5.29 4.36 -22.22
CA MET A 1 5.55 5.18 -21.03
C MET A 1 4.28 5.46 -20.26
N LYS A 2 3.26 6.12 -20.84
CA LYS A 2 1.98 6.40 -20.16
C LYS A 2 1.37 5.23 -19.36
N GLN A 3 1.21 4.05 -19.97
CA GLN A 3 0.68 2.86 -19.28
C GLN A 3 1.53 2.44 -18.07
N THR A 4 2.86 2.55 -18.17
CA THR A 4 3.78 2.23 -17.07
C THR A 4 3.60 3.21 -15.93
N VAL A 5 3.50 4.51 -16.22
CA VAL A 5 3.28 5.54 -15.19
C VAL A 5 1.92 5.36 -14.53
N GLU A 6 0.87 5.05 -15.30
CA GLU A 6 -0.45 4.70 -14.74
C GLU A 6 -0.39 3.47 -13.82
N ASN A 7 0.36 2.44 -14.18
CA ASN A 7 0.52 1.25 -13.35
C ASN A 7 1.30 1.56 -12.07
N LEU A 8 2.36 2.36 -12.14
CA LEU A 8 3.11 2.82 -10.97
C LEU A 8 2.23 3.71 -10.08
N SER A 9 1.35 4.53 -10.64
CA SER A 9 0.39 5.32 -9.86
C SER A 9 -0.64 4.45 -9.14
N LYS A 10 -1.13 3.38 -9.79
CA LYS A 10 -1.99 2.39 -9.14
C LYS A 10 -1.27 1.68 -7.99
N ALA A 11 -0.04 1.25 -8.19
CA ALA A 11 0.79 0.66 -7.15
C ALA A 11 0.98 1.64 -5.99
N PHE A 12 1.43 2.87 -6.26
CA PHE A 12 1.57 3.91 -5.24
C PHE A 12 0.30 4.12 -4.40
N VAL A 13 -0.87 4.13 -5.04
CA VAL A 13 -2.16 4.28 -4.35
C VAL A 13 -2.50 3.04 -3.52
N GLY A 14 -2.32 1.83 -4.06
CA GLY A 14 -2.55 0.57 -3.34
C GLY A 14 -1.69 0.48 -2.08
N GLU A 15 -0.39 0.67 -2.24
CA GLU A 15 0.62 0.64 -1.19
C GLU A 15 0.37 1.70 -0.11
N SER A 16 -0.05 2.89 -0.53
CA SER A 16 -0.44 3.96 0.41
C SER A 16 -1.67 3.58 1.24
N GLN A 17 -2.63 2.87 0.65
CA GLN A 17 -3.78 2.36 1.38
C GLN A 17 -3.40 1.21 2.32
N ALA A 18 -2.58 0.25 1.86
CA ALA A 18 -2.11 -0.90 2.62
C ALA A 18 -1.35 -0.45 3.88
N ARG A 19 -0.37 0.45 3.73
CA ARG A 19 0.35 1.09 4.85
C ARG A 19 -0.61 1.62 5.93
N ASN A 20 -1.63 2.37 5.51
CA ASN A 20 -2.58 2.97 6.46
C ASN A 20 -3.44 1.89 7.15
N ARG A 21 -3.95 0.90 6.41
CA ARG A 21 -4.70 -0.22 7.00
C ARG A 21 -3.85 -0.98 8.00
N TYR A 22 -2.60 -1.33 7.67
CA TYR A 22 -1.72 -2.08 8.57
C TYR A 22 -1.37 -1.27 9.83
N THR A 23 -1.16 0.05 9.71
CA THR A 23 -1.00 0.92 10.87
C THR A 23 -2.23 0.93 11.78
N ILE A 24 -3.43 0.89 11.19
CA ILE A 24 -4.69 0.80 11.95
C ILE A 24 -4.82 -0.58 12.62
N TYR A 25 -4.55 -1.66 11.88
CA TYR A 25 -4.63 -3.03 12.38
C TYR A 25 -3.65 -3.28 13.52
N SER A 26 -2.46 -2.68 13.48
CA SER A 26 -1.50 -2.71 14.59
C SER A 26 -2.12 -2.22 15.90
N LYS A 27 -2.85 -1.09 15.86
CA LYS A 27 -3.51 -0.53 17.05
C LYS A 27 -4.57 -1.47 17.61
N ILE A 28 -5.27 -2.19 16.74
CA ILE A 28 -6.27 -3.20 17.13
C ILE A 28 -5.58 -4.38 17.80
N ALA A 29 -4.55 -4.93 17.16
CA ALA A 29 -3.75 -6.03 17.72
C ALA A 29 -3.19 -5.69 19.10
N LYS A 30 -2.68 -4.47 19.26
CA LYS A 30 -2.23 -3.98 20.55
C LYS A 30 -3.35 -3.91 21.60
N LYS A 31 -4.51 -3.39 21.23
CA LYS A 31 -5.69 -3.32 22.12
C LYS A 31 -6.19 -4.70 22.55
N GLU A 32 -6.06 -5.70 21.69
CA GLU A 32 -6.42 -7.09 21.98
C GLU A 32 -5.34 -7.86 22.75
N GLY A 33 -4.18 -7.24 23.03
CA GLY A 33 -3.09 -7.82 23.80
C GLY A 33 -2.05 -8.60 22.97
N PHE A 34 -2.11 -8.48 21.64
CA PHE A 34 -1.17 -9.14 20.71
C PHE A 34 -0.02 -8.22 20.31
N GLU A 35 0.88 -7.89 21.25
CA GLU A 35 1.98 -6.93 21.01
C GLU A 35 2.89 -7.34 19.83
N GLN A 36 3.25 -8.62 19.70
CA GLN A 36 4.09 -9.08 18.58
C GLN A 36 3.40 -8.94 17.23
N ILE A 37 2.08 -9.15 17.17
CA ILE A 37 1.31 -8.98 15.93
C ILE A 37 1.17 -7.50 15.61
N ALA A 38 1.02 -6.65 16.62
CA ALA A 38 1.00 -5.20 16.44
C ALA A 38 2.32 -4.68 15.86
N ASP A 39 3.46 -5.17 16.36
CA ASP A 39 4.78 -4.81 15.84
C ASP A 39 4.98 -5.32 14.41
N LEU A 40 4.50 -6.53 14.11
CA LEU A 40 4.55 -7.08 12.75
C LEU A 40 3.74 -6.22 11.77
N PHE A 41 2.51 -5.81 12.14
CA PHE A 41 1.72 -4.90 11.30
C PHE A 41 2.41 -3.55 11.07
N LEU A 42 3.12 -2.99 12.06
CA LEU A 42 3.88 -1.75 11.88
C LEU A 42 5.08 -1.94 10.97
N LEU A 43 5.80 -3.06 11.11
CA LEU A 43 6.91 -3.39 10.24
C LEU A 43 6.43 -3.52 8.79
N THR A 44 5.33 -4.25 8.55
CA THR A 44 4.74 -4.38 7.21
C THR A 44 4.26 -3.03 6.68
N ALA A 45 3.61 -2.20 7.51
CA ALA A 45 3.22 -0.84 7.10
C ALA A 45 4.42 0.01 6.65
N GLU A 46 5.59 -0.18 7.27
CA GLU A 46 6.82 0.51 6.89
C GLU A 46 7.43 -0.04 5.59
N ASN A 47 7.28 -1.35 5.31
CA ASN A 47 7.65 -1.93 4.02
C ASN A 47 6.79 -1.35 2.88
N GLU A 48 5.46 -1.28 3.06
CA GLU A 48 4.57 -0.67 2.05
C GLU A 48 4.88 0.81 1.84
N ARG A 49 5.37 1.50 2.87
CA ARG A 49 5.88 2.87 2.72
C ARG A 49 7.06 2.93 1.76
N GLU A 50 8.00 1.99 1.86
CA GLU A 50 9.15 1.92 0.94
C GLU A 50 8.73 1.48 -0.46
N HIS A 51 7.78 0.55 -0.61
CA HIS A 51 7.22 0.18 -1.91
C HIS A 51 6.56 1.38 -2.61
N ALA A 52 5.70 2.11 -1.89
CA ALA A 52 5.07 3.35 -2.39
C ALA A 52 6.12 4.39 -2.79
N LYS A 53 7.15 4.59 -1.95
CA LYS A 53 8.24 5.54 -2.22
C LYS A 53 9.00 5.19 -3.50
N TRP A 54 9.29 3.91 -3.74
CA TRP A 54 9.95 3.47 -4.98
C TRP A 54 9.06 3.71 -6.20
N SER A 55 7.78 3.35 -6.12
CA SER A 55 6.82 3.62 -7.20
C SER A 55 6.75 5.12 -7.53
N PHE A 56 6.68 5.97 -6.50
CA PHE A 56 6.65 7.43 -6.68
C PHE A 56 7.96 7.97 -7.27
N ARG A 57 9.11 7.44 -6.85
CA ARG A 57 10.41 7.79 -7.41
C ARG A 57 10.48 7.45 -8.91
N LEU A 58 10.07 6.25 -9.30
CA LEU A 58 10.09 5.81 -10.71
C LEU A 58 9.17 6.65 -11.59
N ILE A 59 8.01 7.08 -11.08
CA ILE A 59 7.13 8.04 -11.79
C ILE A 59 7.89 9.32 -12.13
N ASN A 60 8.65 9.87 -11.17
CA ASN A 60 9.40 11.12 -11.39
C ASN A 60 10.58 10.92 -12.35
N GLU A 61 11.33 9.81 -12.23
CA GLU A 61 12.40 9.48 -13.18
C GLU A 61 11.86 9.36 -14.61
N LEU A 62 10.71 8.69 -14.81
CA LEU A 62 10.07 8.58 -16.12
C LEU A 62 9.52 9.91 -16.64
N LYS A 63 9.03 10.80 -15.78
CA LYS A 63 8.63 12.17 -16.16
C LYS A 63 9.83 12.92 -16.75
N GLU A 64 10.97 12.86 -16.09
CA GLU A 64 12.20 13.53 -16.54
C GLU A 64 12.72 12.96 -17.86
N GLU A 65 12.77 11.62 -18.00
CA GLU A 65 13.26 10.96 -19.21
C GLU A 65 12.37 11.18 -20.43
N SER A 66 11.05 11.20 -20.24
CA SER A 66 10.08 11.33 -21.33
C SER A 66 9.94 12.76 -21.85
N GLY A 67 10.26 13.77 -21.02
CA GLY A 67 9.91 15.16 -21.28
C GLY A 67 8.39 15.42 -21.31
N GLU A 68 7.57 14.44 -20.91
CA GLU A 68 6.12 14.56 -20.80
C GLU A 68 5.74 15.06 -19.40
N SER A 69 4.79 16.00 -19.36
CA SER A 69 4.22 16.46 -18.08
C SER A 69 3.11 15.51 -17.63
N PHE A 70 3.41 14.65 -16.66
CA PHE A 70 2.41 13.90 -15.90
C PHE A 70 2.12 14.62 -14.57
N ASP A 71 1.46 15.78 -14.64
CA ASP A 71 1.17 16.58 -13.43
C ASP A 71 0.20 15.85 -12.50
N ASP A 72 -0.91 15.37 -13.04
CA ASP A 72 -1.88 14.53 -12.35
C ASP A 72 -2.21 13.30 -13.19
N ILE A 73 -2.33 12.14 -12.54
CA ILE A 73 -2.77 10.89 -13.18
C ILE A 73 -4.06 10.44 -12.52
N ALA A 74 -5.15 10.50 -13.28
CA ALA A 74 -6.43 9.98 -12.85
C ALA A 74 -6.41 8.45 -12.94
N ILE A 75 -6.55 7.78 -11.79
CA ILE A 75 -6.67 6.33 -11.69
C ILE A 75 -7.96 5.98 -10.94
N GLN A 76 -8.61 4.90 -11.36
CA GLN A 76 -9.64 4.25 -10.57
C GLN A 76 -8.94 3.32 -9.57
N ALA A 77 -9.30 3.44 -8.29
CA ALA A 77 -8.82 2.56 -7.24
C ALA A 77 -9.99 2.03 -6.44
N ASP A 78 -9.97 0.73 -6.21
CA ASP A 78 -10.82 0.11 -5.20
C ASP A 78 -10.20 0.34 -3.82
N VAL A 79 -11.06 0.48 -2.81
CA VAL A 79 -10.63 0.73 -1.43
C VAL A 79 -11.08 -0.45 -0.57
N PRO A 80 -10.16 -1.33 -0.14
CA PRO A 80 -10.47 -2.38 0.82
C PRO A 80 -10.98 -1.78 2.13
N THR A 81 -12.13 -2.25 2.61
CA THR A 81 -12.80 -1.72 3.82
C THR A 81 -12.80 -2.69 4.98
N ASP A 82 -12.07 -3.81 4.89
CA ASP A 82 -11.98 -4.79 5.96
C ASP A 82 -11.51 -4.15 7.26
N TYR A 83 -12.23 -4.43 8.34
CA TYR A 83 -11.94 -3.90 9.66
C TYR A 83 -12.64 -4.77 10.70
N GLY A 84 -11.86 -5.45 11.54
CA GLY A 84 -12.40 -6.35 12.55
C GLY A 84 -11.39 -6.68 13.64
N THR A 85 -11.51 -7.90 14.16
CA THR A 85 -10.57 -8.49 15.11
C THR A 85 -9.18 -8.66 14.49
N THR A 86 -8.14 -8.86 15.31
CA THR A 86 -6.78 -9.13 14.80
C THR A 86 -6.74 -10.30 13.81
N ALA A 87 -7.51 -11.37 14.06
CA ALA A 87 -7.56 -12.53 13.18
C ALA A 87 -8.21 -12.22 11.82
N GLU A 88 -9.25 -11.40 11.79
CA GLU A 88 -9.90 -10.96 10.55
C GLU A 88 -9.00 -10.01 9.77
N ASN A 89 -8.33 -9.08 10.46
CA ASN A 89 -7.40 -8.14 9.84
C ASN A 89 -6.17 -8.84 9.25
N LEU A 90 -5.66 -9.90 9.89
CA LEU A 90 -4.59 -10.74 9.33
C LEU A 90 -5.02 -11.43 8.04
N LYS A 91 -6.24 -11.99 8.00
CA LYS A 91 -6.78 -12.59 6.77
C LYS A 91 -6.94 -11.56 5.67
N ALA A 92 -7.44 -10.37 6.01
CA ALA A 92 -7.57 -9.27 5.06
C ALA A 92 -6.21 -8.82 4.50
N ALA A 93 -5.17 -8.74 5.36
CA ALA A 93 -3.81 -8.43 4.92
C ALA A 93 -3.27 -9.51 3.98
N ILE A 94 -3.36 -10.79 4.34
CA ILE A 94 -2.92 -11.90 3.48
C ILE A 94 -3.58 -11.86 2.11
N ASN A 95 -4.91 -11.69 2.05
CA ASN A 95 -5.63 -11.62 0.79
C ASN A 95 -5.21 -10.41 -0.08
N GLY A 96 -4.83 -9.30 0.56
CA GLY A 96 -4.31 -8.12 -0.13
C GLY A 96 -2.96 -8.40 -0.80
N GLU A 97 -2.01 -8.94 -0.03
CA GLU A 97 -0.66 -9.28 -0.51
C GLU A 97 -0.67 -10.37 -1.61
N ASP A 98 -1.53 -11.38 -1.47
CA ASP A 98 -1.67 -12.44 -2.48
C ASP A 98 -2.16 -11.86 -3.83
N TYR A 99 -3.09 -10.90 -3.79
CA TYR A 99 -3.57 -10.23 -5.00
C TYR A 99 -2.50 -9.36 -5.66
N GLU A 100 -1.58 -8.77 -4.88
CA GLU A 100 -0.50 -7.93 -5.41
C GLU A 100 0.63 -8.75 -6.08
N THR A 101 0.79 -10.01 -5.69
CA THR A 101 1.88 -10.88 -6.17
C THR A 101 1.49 -11.86 -7.28
N THR A 102 0.21 -11.87 -7.69
CA THR A 102 -0.34 -12.78 -8.72
C THR A 102 -0.61 -12.06 -10.04
#